data_AF-Q0ICD3-F1
#
_entry.id   AF-Q0ICD3-F1
#
_cell.length_a   1.000
_cell.length_b   1.000
_cell.length_c   1.000
_cell.angle_alpha   90.00
_cell.angle_beta   90.00
_cell.angle_gamma   90.00
#
_symmetry.space_group_name_H-M   'P 1'
#
loop_
_entity.id
_entity.type
_entity.pdbx_description
1 polymer ?
#
loop_
_entity_poly.entity_id
_entity_poly.type
_entity_poly.pdbx_seq_one_letter_code
_entity_poly.pdbx_strand_id
1 'polypeptide(L)'
;MTLVEVVVSSVVLAGGSSAALGVWNQAAHEIQRSTQLDALSLQLETARIATDRWLQSAPVSADLLDPSSQDCSFNATALEAALADRLPIGSDVRSRWTPDPQGLGYWLELSAVPQKQASPLIRRLLFTPAAYGLCQPEDLSS
;
A
#
# COMPACT_ATOMS: atom_id res chain seq x y z
N MET A 1 -34.92 1.65 53.54
CA MET A 1 -34.34 0.84 52.46
C MET A 1 -35.28 -0.33 52.21
N THR A 2 -36.06 -0.27 51.14
CA THR A 2 -37.09 -1.27 50.85
C THR A 2 -36.58 -2.31 49.85
N LEU A 3 -37.17 -3.51 49.86
CA LEU A 3 -36.83 -4.58 48.91
C LEU A 3 -36.99 -4.14 47.44
N VAL A 4 -37.96 -3.25 47.19
CA VAL A 4 -38.22 -2.64 45.87
C VAL A 4 -37.09 -1.69 45.45
N GLU A 5 -36.57 -0.85 46.34
CA GLU A 5 -35.42 0.03 46.06
C GLU A 5 -34.17 -0.77 45.65
N VAL A 6 -33.91 -1.90 46.32
CA VAL A 6 -32.74 -2.75 46.01
C VAL A 6 -32.90 -3.41 44.64
N VAL A 7 -34.08 -3.91 44.30
CA VAL A 7 -34.35 -4.53 43.00
C VAL A 7 -34.22 -3.50 41.87
N VAL A 8 -34.81 -2.31 42.01
CA VAL A 8 -34.69 -1.23 41.01
C VAL A 8 -33.23 -0.81 40.84
N SER A 9 -32.50 -0.63 41.94
CA SER A 9 -31.08 -0.27 41.89
C SER A 9 -30.24 -1.35 41.19
N SER A 10 -30.52 -2.64 41.45
CA SER A 10 -29.79 -3.75 40.85
C SER A 10 -30.04 -3.88 39.33
N VAL A 11 -31.28 -3.64 38.88
CA VAL A 11 -31.64 -3.67 37.44
C VAL A 11 -30.99 -2.49 36.71
N VAL A 12 -31.02 -1.29 37.29
CA VAL A 12 -30.36 -0.12 36.72
C VAL A 12 -28.85 -0.31 36.66
N LEU A 13 -28.25 -0.87 37.72
CA LEU A 13 -26.81 -1.17 37.76
C LEU A 13 -26.42 -2.24 36.74
N ALA A 14 -27.19 -3.33 36.63
CA ALA A 14 -26.95 -4.40 35.67
C ALA A 14 -27.13 -3.93 34.21
N GLY A 15 -28.18 -3.14 33.94
CA GLY A 15 -28.43 -2.53 32.65
C GLY A 15 -27.34 -1.53 32.25
N GLY A 16 -26.95 -0.66 33.18
CA GLY A 16 -25.87 0.31 32.98
C GLY A 16 -24.51 -0.35 32.73
N SER A 17 -24.19 -1.40 33.48
CA SER A 17 -22.94 -2.17 33.30
C SER A 17 -22.89 -2.87 31.93
N SER A 18 -24.01 -3.44 31.49
CA SER A 18 -24.10 -4.12 30.19
C SER A 18 -23.97 -3.14 29.01
N ALA A 19 -24.60 -1.97 29.10
CA ALA A 19 -24.47 -0.92 28.09
C ALA A 19 -23.03 -0.38 28.01
N ALA A 20 -22.38 -0.17 29.16
CA ALA A 20 -20.98 0.24 29.22
C ALA A 20 -20.06 -0.79 28.55
N LEU A 21 -20.20 -2.09 28.88
CA LEU A 21 -19.43 -3.16 28.25
C LEU A 21 -19.64 -3.23 26.74
N GLY A 22 -20.86 -2.98 26.26
CA GLY A 22 -21.17 -2.90 24.83
C GLY A 22 -20.37 -1.80 24.12
N VAL A 23 -20.32 -0.60 24.71
CA VAL A 23 -19.54 0.54 24.17
C VAL A 23 -18.04 0.25 24.19
N TRP A 24 -17.52 -0.34 25.27
CA TRP A 24 -16.11 -0.73 25.36
C TRP A 24 -15.73 -1.78 24.32
N ASN A 25 -16.58 -2.79 24.10
CA ASN A 25 -16.32 -3.81 23.10
C ASN A 25 -16.34 -3.23 21.69
N GLN A 26 -17.27 -2.32 21.40
CA GLN A 26 -17.32 -1.62 20.11
C GLN A 26 -16.06 -0.76 19.91
N ALA A 27 -15.64 -0.01 20.92
CA ALA A 27 -14.41 0.79 20.86
C ALA A 27 -13.17 -0.09 20.66
N ALA A 28 -13.08 -1.22 21.37
CA ALA A 28 -11.98 -2.17 21.20
C ALA A 28 -11.93 -2.75 19.77
N HIS A 29 -13.09 -3.09 19.18
CA HIS A 29 -13.16 -3.54 17.80
C HIS A 29 -12.73 -2.47 16.80
N GLU A 30 -13.10 -1.22 17.01
CA GLU A 30 -12.71 -0.12 16.11
C GLU A 30 -11.21 0.19 16.22
N ILE A 31 -10.63 0.15 17.42
CA ILE A 31 -9.18 0.29 17.63
C ILE A 31 -8.43 -0.84 16.92
N GLN A 32 -8.89 -2.08 17.06
CA GLN A 32 -8.27 -3.23 16.38
C GLN A 32 -8.38 -3.10 14.85
N ARG A 33 -9.47 -2.54 14.35
CA ARG A 33 -9.63 -2.27 12.93
C ARG A 33 -8.67 -1.17 12.46
N SER A 34 -8.56 -0.06 13.19
CA SER A 34 -7.64 1.03 12.86
C SER A 34 -6.20 0.54 12.80
N THR A 35 -5.75 -0.18 13.83
CA THR A 35 -4.39 -0.72 13.88
C THR A 35 -4.08 -1.68 12.72
N GLN A 36 -5.05 -2.50 12.30
CA GLN A 36 -4.89 -3.34 11.12
C GLN A 36 -4.72 -2.53 9.83
N LEU A 37 -5.48 -1.44 9.66
CA LEU A 37 -5.37 -0.57 8.49
C LEU A 37 -4.06 0.22 8.48
N ASP A 38 -3.63 0.69 9.64
CA ASP A 38 -2.36 1.39 9.79
C ASP A 38 -1.18 0.47 9.44
N ALA A 39 -1.22 -0.79 9.89
CA ALA A 39 -0.22 -1.79 9.54
C ALA A 39 -0.17 -2.05 8.02
N LEU A 40 -1.33 -2.21 7.37
CA LEU A 40 -1.39 -2.39 5.91
C LEU A 40 -0.90 -1.15 5.16
N SER A 41 -1.29 0.04 5.61
CA SER A 41 -0.80 1.29 5.01
C SER A 41 0.71 1.41 5.13
N LEU A 42 1.28 1.06 6.28
CA LEU A 42 2.72 1.05 6.50
C LEU A 42 3.43 0.04 5.58
N GLN A 43 2.86 -1.16 5.39
CA GLN A 43 3.41 -2.15 4.46
C GLN A 43 3.44 -1.62 3.02
N LEU A 44 2.35 -0.98 2.56
CA LEU A 44 2.29 -0.39 1.22
C LEU A 44 3.33 0.71 1.02
N GLU A 45 3.49 1.61 2.00
CA GLU A 45 4.52 2.66 1.92
C GLU A 45 5.93 2.09 1.97
N THR A 46 6.16 1.06 2.80
CA THR A 46 7.47 0.39 2.88
C THR A 46 7.83 -0.25 1.54
N ALA A 47 6.89 -0.96 0.92
CA ALA A 47 7.08 -1.54 -0.41
C ALA A 47 7.36 -0.46 -1.46
N ARG A 48 6.61 0.65 -1.44
CA ARG A 48 6.82 1.79 -2.36
C ARG A 48 8.23 2.40 -2.20
N ILE A 49 8.64 2.69 -0.96
CA ILE A 49 9.97 3.27 -0.68
C ILE A 49 11.08 2.28 -1.05
N ALA A 50 10.87 0.99 -0.80
CA ALA A 50 11.83 -0.03 -1.18
C ALA A 50 12.00 -0.09 -2.71
N THR A 51 10.90 -0.01 -3.49
CA THR A 51 10.97 0.04 -4.95
C THR A 51 11.71 1.30 -5.43
N ASP A 52 11.37 2.45 -4.87
CA ASP A 52 11.99 3.72 -5.23
C ASP A 52 13.50 3.74 -4.95
N ARG A 53 13.91 3.31 -3.76
CA ARG A 53 15.34 3.17 -3.40
C ARG A 53 16.05 2.14 -4.26
N TRP A 54 15.38 1.05 -4.60
CA TRP A 54 15.94 0.06 -5.49
C TRP A 54 16.20 0.67 -6.87
N LEU A 55 15.26 1.42 -7.46
CA LEU A 55 15.49 2.06 -8.75
C LEU A 55 16.56 3.16 -8.72
N GLN A 56 16.69 3.88 -7.61
CA GLN A 56 17.78 4.86 -7.42
C GLN A 56 19.15 4.21 -7.25
N SER A 57 19.21 3.03 -6.64
CA SER A 57 20.46 2.31 -6.36
C SER A 57 20.79 1.25 -7.40
N ALA A 58 19.83 0.91 -8.26
CA ALA A 58 20.06 0.04 -9.39
C ALA A 58 21.21 0.65 -10.18
N PRO A 59 22.32 -0.07 -10.39
CA PRO A 59 23.32 0.38 -11.35
C PRO A 59 22.56 0.66 -12.65
N VAL A 60 22.97 1.68 -13.41
CA VAL A 60 22.39 2.03 -14.73
C VAL A 60 22.43 0.80 -15.63
N SER A 61 21.50 -0.12 -15.43
CA SER A 61 21.46 -1.40 -16.10
C SER A 61 20.60 -1.11 -17.29
N ALA A 62 21.28 -0.94 -18.43
CA ALA A 62 20.66 -0.84 -19.75
C ALA A 62 19.55 -1.90 -19.97
N ASP A 63 19.60 -3.00 -19.23
CA ASP A 63 18.61 -4.09 -19.20
C ASP A 63 17.19 -3.68 -18.72
N LEU A 64 17.03 -2.56 -17.99
CA LEU A 64 15.70 -2.05 -17.57
C LEU A 64 15.06 -1.15 -18.63
N LEU A 65 15.86 -0.58 -19.52
CA LEU A 65 15.37 0.26 -20.61
C LEU A 65 15.06 -0.62 -21.82
N ASP A 66 14.12 -0.18 -22.64
CA ASP A 66 13.93 -0.79 -23.95
C ASP A 66 15.06 -0.32 -24.89
N PRO A 67 15.99 -1.20 -25.30
CA PRO A 67 17.09 -0.83 -26.18
C PRO A 67 16.62 -0.42 -27.59
N SER A 68 15.36 -0.72 -27.93
CA SER A 68 14.74 -0.35 -29.21
C SER A 68 14.06 1.02 -29.15
N SER A 69 13.93 1.61 -27.96
CA SER A 69 13.25 2.90 -27.77
C SER A 69 14.22 4.06 -27.87
N GLN A 70 13.96 4.98 -28.80
CA GLN A 70 14.72 6.24 -28.93
C GLN A 70 14.40 7.21 -27.79
N ASP A 71 13.20 7.10 -27.20
CA ASP A 71 12.69 8.02 -26.18
C ASP A 71 13.09 7.64 -24.74
N CYS A 72 14.07 6.74 -24.55
CA CYS A 72 14.48 6.25 -23.23
C CYS A 72 13.29 5.78 -22.38
N SER A 73 12.65 4.68 -22.81
CA SER A 73 11.49 4.10 -22.12
C SER A 73 11.85 2.85 -21.32
N PHE A 74 11.11 2.57 -20.25
CA PHE A 74 11.29 1.31 -19.51
C PHE A 74 10.75 0.13 -20.32
N ASN A 75 11.44 -1.01 -20.23
CA ASN A 75 10.89 -2.30 -20.63
C ASN A 75 10.00 -2.85 -19.50
N ALA A 76 8.68 -2.91 -19.73
CA ALA A 76 7.70 -3.37 -18.73
C ALA A 76 8.06 -4.74 -18.14
N THR A 77 8.42 -5.69 -19.00
CA THR A 77 8.67 -7.08 -18.62
C THR A 77 9.96 -7.20 -17.81
N ALA A 78 11.00 -6.46 -18.20
CA ALA A 78 12.25 -6.42 -17.45
C ALA A 78 12.06 -5.76 -16.07
N LEU A 79 11.29 -4.66 -16.01
CA LEU A 79 10.98 -3.95 -14.77
C LEU A 79 10.18 -4.81 -13.79
N GLU A 80 9.16 -5.51 -14.28
CA GLU A 80 8.34 -6.40 -13.46
C GLU A 80 9.14 -7.61 -12.95
N ALA A 81 9.94 -8.24 -13.81
CA ALA A 81 10.79 -9.38 -13.43
C ALA A 81 11.86 -8.98 -12.41
N ALA A 82 12.51 -7.83 -12.61
CA ALA A 82 13.54 -7.34 -11.70
C ALA A 82 12.96 -6.95 -10.33
N LEU A 83 11.75 -6.40 -10.30
CA LEU A 83 11.05 -6.12 -9.05
C LEU A 83 10.66 -7.42 -8.31
N ALA A 84 10.14 -8.42 -9.03
CA ALA A 84 9.74 -9.69 -8.43
C ALA A 84 10.91 -10.44 -7.78
N ASP A 85 12.10 -10.35 -8.36
CA ASP A 85 13.33 -10.96 -7.81
C ASP A 85 13.85 -10.21 -6.57
N ARG A 86 13.75 -8.88 -6.57
CA ARG A 86 14.40 -8.03 -5.55
C ARG A 86 13.51 -7.62 -4.39
N LEU A 87 12.20 -7.48 -4.62
CA LEU A 87 11.23 -7.08 -3.62
C LEU A 87 10.23 -8.21 -3.40
N PRO A 88 10.41 -9.03 -2.35
CA PRO A 88 9.35 -9.93 -1.90
C PRO A 88 8.23 -9.08 -1.30
N ILE A 89 7.26 -8.73 -2.14
CA ILE A 89 6.03 -8.08 -1.72
C ILE A 89 5.22 -9.13 -0.94
N GLY A 90 4.83 -8.81 0.30
CA GLY A 90 4.11 -9.75 1.16
C GLY A 90 2.81 -10.25 0.52
N SER A 91 2.32 -11.44 0.92
CA SER A 91 1.15 -12.11 0.31
C SER A 91 -0.13 -11.28 0.30
N ASP A 92 -0.24 -10.32 1.22
CA ASP A 92 -1.41 -9.46 1.38
C ASP A 92 -1.37 -8.21 0.50
N VAL A 93 -0.26 -7.98 -0.20
CA VAL A 93 -0.04 -6.85 -1.10
C VAL A 93 0.09 -7.35 -2.53
N ARG A 94 -0.63 -6.73 -3.45
CA ARG A 94 -0.54 -6.98 -4.89
C ARG A 94 0.10 -5.80 -5.59
N SER A 95 1.06 -6.05 -6.48
CA SER A 95 1.62 -5.07 -7.39
C SER A 95 1.03 -5.22 -8.78
N ARG A 96 0.80 -4.09 -9.44
CA ARG A 96 0.46 -4.02 -10.86
C ARG A 96 1.25 -2.88 -11.51
N TRP A 97 1.87 -3.17 -12.64
CA TRP A 97 2.48 -2.16 -13.49
C TRP A 97 1.53 -1.81 -14.63
N THR A 98 1.31 -0.51 -14.85
CA THR A 98 0.47 -0.02 -15.96
C THR A 98 1.24 1.07 -16.71
N PRO A 99 1.31 1.04 -18.05
CA PRO A 99 1.97 2.11 -18.79
C PRO A 99 1.27 3.45 -18.53
N ASP A 100 2.04 4.53 -18.46
CA ASP A 100 1.51 5.87 -18.40
C ASP A 100 0.89 6.26 -19.76
N PRO A 101 -0.34 6.80 -19.82
CA PRO A 101 -0.97 7.18 -21.08
C PRO A 101 -0.21 8.22 -21.89
N GLN A 102 0.67 8.99 -21.25
CA GLN A 102 1.51 9.99 -21.92
C GLN A 102 2.86 9.42 -22.36
N GLY A 103 3.11 8.12 -22.14
CA GLY A 103 4.33 7.44 -22.54
C GLY A 103 5.55 7.77 -21.68
N LEU A 104 5.36 8.44 -20.54
CA LEU A 104 6.46 8.92 -19.69
C LEU A 104 7.16 7.79 -18.91
N GLY A 105 6.49 6.65 -18.76
CA GLY A 105 7.00 5.51 -17.99
C GLY A 105 5.87 4.59 -17.53
N TYR A 106 5.99 4.06 -16.32
CA TYR A 106 5.03 3.10 -15.76
C TYR A 106 4.55 3.51 -14.38
N TRP A 107 3.25 3.35 -14.18
CA TRP A 107 2.60 3.41 -12.88
C TRP A 107 2.77 2.07 -12.17
N LEU A 108 3.38 2.09 -10.98
CA LEU A 108 3.26 1.01 -10.02
C LEU A 108 2.04 1.26 -9.15
N GLU A 109 1.09 0.33 -9.17
CA GLU A 109 -0.04 0.28 -8.27
C GLU A 109 0.17 -0.84 -7.25
N LEU A 110 0.27 -0.48 -5.98
CA LEU A 110 0.31 -1.38 -4.85
C LEU A 110 -1.06 -1.38 -4.18
N SER A 111 -1.65 -2.55 -4.01
CA SER A 111 -2.96 -2.68 -3.39
C SER A 111 -2.97 -3.74 -2.28
N ALA A 112 -3.64 -3.44 -1.19
CA ALA A 112 -3.94 -4.40 -0.13
C ALA A 112 -5.45 -4.42 0.11
N VAL A 113 -6.04 -5.62 0.20
CA VAL A 113 -7.47 -5.79 0.48
C VAL A 113 -7.62 -6.18 1.95
N PRO A 114 -8.11 -5.29 2.83
CA PRO A 114 -8.35 -5.65 4.21
C PRO A 114 -9.52 -6.65 4.26
N GLN A 115 -9.37 -7.75 5.00
CA GLN A 115 -10.37 -8.84 5.08
C GLN A 115 -11.79 -8.37 5.44
N LYS A 116 -11.94 -7.21 6.09
CA LYS A 116 -13.21 -6.67 6.60
C LYS A 116 -13.59 -5.30 6.00
N GLN A 117 -12.96 -4.89 4.90
CA GLN A 117 -13.24 -3.58 4.29
C GLN A 117 -13.59 -3.74 2.81
N ALA A 118 -14.59 -2.98 2.36
CA ALA A 118 -15.10 -3.06 0.99
C ALA A 118 -14.17 -2.39 -0.05
N SER A 119 -13.29 -1.50 0.39
CA SER A 119 -12.40 -0.74 -0.49
C SER A 119 -10.94 -1.15 -0.27
N PRO A 120 -10.19 -1.49 -1.32
CA PRO A 120 -8.77 -1.76 -1.22
C PRO A 120 -8.01 -0.48 -0.84
N LEU A 121 -6.96 -0.64 -0.03
CA LEU A 121 -5.96 0.41 0.15
C LEU A 121 -5.06 0.38 -1.08
N ILE A 122 -4.95 1.52 -1.76
CA ILE A 122 -4.15 1.65 -2.99
C ILE A 122 -3.08 2.72 -2.78
N ARG A 123 -1.87 2.43 -3.26
CA ARG A 123 -0.79 3.39 -3.44
C ARG A 123 -0.32 3.31 -4.88
N ARG A 124 -0.14 4.48 -5.48
CA ARG A 124 0.27 4.58 -6.88
C ARG A 124 1.43 5.54 -7.02
N LEU A 125 2.46 5.13 -7.77
CA LEU A 125 3.64 5.94 -8.03
C LEU A 125 4.03 5.83 -9.50
N LEU A 126 4.33 6.97 -10.13
CA LEU A 126 4.84 7.01 -11.49
C LEU A 126 6.34 6.88 -11.45
N PHE A 127 6.86 5.93 -12.21
CA PHE A 127 8.28 5.73 -12.43
C PHE A 127 8.61 6.10 -13.87
N THR A 128 9.53 7.05 -14.04
CA THR A 128 10.03 7.47 -15.36
C THR A 128 11.54 7.27 -15.42
N PRO A 129 12.11 6.76 -16.51
CA PRO A 129 13.55 6.55 -16.64
C PRO A 129 14.37 7.83 -16.36
N ALA A 130 13.88 8.97 -16.85
CA ALA A 130 14.50 10.27 -16.65
C ALA A 130 14.58 10.69 -15.16
N ALA A 131 13.57 10.36 -14.35
CA ALA A 131 13.57 10.71 -12.91
C ALA A 131 14.66 9.97 -12.12
N TYR A 132 15.15 8.84 -12.65
CA TYR A 132 16.21 8.04 -12.04
C TYR A 132 17.57 8.23 -12.72
N GLY A 133 17.69 9.22 -13.62
CA GLY A 133 18.94 9.51 -14.34
C GLY A 133 19.39 8.38 -15.27
N LEU A 134 18.46 7.52 -15.69
CA LEU A 134 18.76 6.38 -16.56
C LEU A 134 18.87 6.76 -18.04
N CYS A 135 18.39 7.95 -18.40
CA CYS A 135 18.50 8.49 -19.77
C CYS A 135 19.78 9.30 -19.90
N GLN A 136 20.67 8.88 -20.81
CA GLN A 136 21.79 9.72 -21.20
C GLN A 136 21.33 10.73 -22.26
N PRO A 137 21.77 12.00 -22.19
CA PRO A 137 21.37 13.02 -23.16
C PRO A 137 21.89 12.75 -24.58
N GLU A 138 22.92 11.91 -24.74
CA GLU A 138 23.50 11.56 -26.05
C GLU A 138 22.60 10.62 -26.86
N ASP A 139 21.73 9.85 -26.21
CA ASP A 139 20.82 8.89 -26.87
C ASP A 139 19.49 9.53 -27.34
N LEU A 140 19.21 10.78 -26.93
CA LEU A 140 17.96 11.51 -27.24
C LEU A 140 18.09 12.45 -28.45
N SER A 141 19.27 12.52 -29.09
CA SER A 141 19.51 13.34 -30.29
C SER A 141 19.93 12.48 -31.46
N SER A 142 18.97 11.88 -32.18
CA SER A 142 19.16 11.34 -33.53
C SER A 142 17.87 11.44 -34.33
#